data_AF-A0A932IL98-F1
#
_entry.id   AF-A0A932IL98-F1
#
_cell.length_a   1.000
_cell.length_b   1.000
_cell.length_c   1.000
_cell.angle_alpha   90.00
_cell.angle_beta   90.00
_cell.angle_gamma   90.00
#
_symmetry.space_group_name_H-M   'P 1'
#
loop_
_entity.id
_entity.type
_entity.pdbx_description
1 polymer ?
#
loop_
_entity_poly.entity_id
_entity_poly.type
_entity_poly.pdbx_seq_one_letter_code
_entity_poly.pdbx_strand_id
1 'polypeptide(L)'
;MMYKEAISKLVTDVLDGTELELKADTYTLEENFEAGAARLRCEVHDARTGARQVIEGQGVGLVDALWNGVVSRYSSEFPSLKSIRIVDFAIKANVDTGRQASRTDMAAMVTLRIANTSGKEFAFSHSSPSITRSSVAAVLDAVEFFVNSESAYIALYKALQHARAQNRVDSVARYTSQLATLVEATSYSEVIEQIRKGELDKK
;
A
#
# COMPACT_ATOMS: atom_id res chain seq x y z
N MET A 1 -10.95 4.13 -11.21
CA MET A 1 -10.92 2.65 -11.15
C MET A 1 -9.93 2.06 -12.16
N MET A 2 -10.07 2.29 -13.47
CA MET A 2 -9.19 1.69 -14.50
C MET A 2 -7.67 1.86 -14.27
N TYR A 3 -7.21 2.99 -13.73
CA TYR A 3 -5.78 3.23 -13.52
C TYR A 3 -5.14 2.32 -12.48
N LYS A 4 -5.83 2.01 -11.37
CA LYS A 4 -5.30 1.12 -10.32
C LYS A 4 -5.10 -0.28 -10.87
N GLU A 5 -6.08 -0.80 -11.61
CA GLU A 5 -6.03 -2.13 -12.22
C GLU A 5 -4.90 -2.25 -13.25
N ALA A 6 -4.71 -1.23 -14.09
CA ALA A 6 -3.62 -1.20 -15.05
C ALA A 6 -2.24 -1.21 -14.37
N ILE A 7 -2.08 -0.42 -13.29
CA ILE A 7 -0.85 -0.40 -12.48
C ILE A 7 -0.64 -1.75 -11.81
N SER A 8 -1.66 -2.31 -11.13
CA SER A 8 -1.55 -3.62 -10.47
C SER A 8 -1.17 -4.73 -11.44
N LYS A 9 -1.74 -4.75 -12.65
CA LYS A 9 -1.36 -5.73 -13.67
C LYS A 9 0.10 -5.57 -14.08
N LEU A 10 0.54 -4.35 -14.35
CA LEU A 10 1.94 -4.08 -14.69
C LEU A 10 2.89 -4.48 -13.57
N VAL A 11 2.52 -4.20 -12.32
CA VAL A 11 3.29 -4.60 -11.13
C VAL A 11 3.45 -6.11 -11.08
N THR A 12 2.37 -6.87 -11.26
CA THR A 12 2.43 -8.33 -11.30
C THR A 12 3.29 -8.85 -12.45
N ASP A 13 3.16 -8.28 -13.65
CA ASP A 13 3.96 -8.67 -14.81
C ASP A 13 5.47 -8.40 -14.61
N VAL A 14 5.82 -7.38 -13.81
CA VAL A 14 7.21 -6.98 -13.55
C VAL A 14 7.82 -7.73 -12.38
N LEU A 15 7.08 -7.91 -11.29
CA LEU A 15 7.58 -8.53 -10.07
C LEU A 15 7.48 -10.05 -10.12
N ASP A 16 6.64 -10.62 -10.99
CA ASP A 16 6.56 -12.05 -11.29
C ASP A 16 6.55 -12.94 -10.04
N GLY A 17 5.64 -12.65 -9.11
CA GLY A 17 5.49 -13.43 -7.89
C GLY A 17 6.41 -13.03 -6.73
N THR A 18 7.07 -11.87 -6.80
CA THR A 18 7.87 -11.29 -5.70
C THR A 18 7.18 -10.10 -5.03
N GLU A 19 5.89 -9.90 -5.29
CA GLU A 19 5.09 -8.85 -4.65
C GLU A 19 5.01 -9.07 -3.14
N LEU A 20 5.04 -7.98 -2.37
CA LEU A 20 4.64 -8.03 -0.98
C LEU A 20 3.13 -8.33 -0.90
N GLU A 21 2.70 -9.24 -0.04
CA GLU A 21 1.27 -9.47 0.22
C GLU A 21 0.98 -9.43 1.73
N LEU A 22 0.46 -8.32 2.26
CA LEU A 22 0.30 -8.15 3.71
C LEU A 22 -1.03 -8.67 4.21
N LYS A 23 -0.99 -9.46 5.28
CA LYS A 23 -2.17 -9.88 6.05
C LYS A 23 -1.95 -9.60 7.53
N ALA A 24 -3.00 -9.09 8.18
CA ALA A 24 -3.04 -8.97 9.63
C ALA A 24 -3.50 -10.28 10.26
N ASP A 25 -2.74 -10.76 11.24
CA ASP A 25 -3.08 -11.93 12.06
C ASP A 25 -3.91 -11.51 13.27
N THR A 26 -3.43 -10.50 13.99
CA THR A 26 -4.08 -9.95 15.18
C THR A 26 -3.66 -8.50 15.38
N TYR A 27 -4.43 -7.75 16.17
CA TYR A 27 -4.02 -6.44 16.64
C TYR A 27 -4.57 -6.15 18.04
N THR A 28 -3.86 -5.30 18.78
CA THR A 28 -4.32 -4.67 20.01
C THR A 28 -4.39 -3.17 19.79
N LEU A 29 -5.48 -2.56 20.23
CA LEU A 29 -5.69 -1.12 20.23
C LEU A 29 -5.98 -0.66 21.65
N GLU A 30 -5.24 0.33 22.12
CA GLU A 30 -5.48 1.03 23.38
C GLU A 30 -5.82 2.48 23.05
N GLU A 31 -7.01 2.93 23.45
CA GLU A 31 -7.46 4.32 23.27
C GLU A 31 -7.60 5.01 24.62
N ASN A 32 -7.00 6.20 24.74
CA ASN A 32 -7.21 7.12 25.84
C ASN A 32 -8.12 8.25 25.36
N PHE A 33 -9.39 8.18 25.78
CA PHE A 33 -10.42 9.15 25.39
C PHE A 33 -10.17 10.56 25.94
N GLU A 34 -9.52 10.69 27.09
CA GLU A 34 -9.19 12.02 27.66
C GLU A 34 -8.05 12.68 26.89
N ALA A 35 -7.03 11.90 26.52
CA ALA A 35 -5.89 12.38 25.76
C ALA A 35 -6.14 12.48 24.25
N GLY A 36 -7.23 11.90 23.74
CA GLY A 36 -7.51 11.81 22.30
C GLY A 36 -6.44 11.02 21.55
N ALA A 37 -5.86 9.99 22.18
CA ALA A 37 -4.71 9.26 21.68
C ALA A 37 -4.96 7.75 21.63
N ALA A 38 -4.42 7.12 20.60
CA ALA A 38 -4.51 5.69 20.35
C ALA A 38 -3.12 5.10 20.15
N ARG A 39 -2.89 3.91 20.72
CA ARG A 39 -1.71 3.08 20.47
C ARG A 39 -2.15 1.76 19.88
N LEU A 40 -1.48 1.34 18.82
CA LEU A 40 -1.75 0.11 18.11
C LEU A 40 -0.51 -0.76 18.03
N ARG A 41 -0.68 -2.05 18.27
CA ARG A 41 0.27 -3.11 17.95
C ARG A 41 -0.44 -4.14 17.08
N CYS A 42 0.00 -4.30 15.83
CA CYS A 42 -0.57 -5.25 14.88
C CYS A 42 0.49 -6.27 14.43
N GLU A 43 0.17 -7.55 14.55
CA GLU A 43 0.98 -8.63 13.99
C GLU A 43 0.53 -8.86 12.57
N VAL A 44 1.49 -8.76 11.64
CA VAL A 44 1.26 -8.95 10.22
C VAL A 44 2.26 -9.95 9.66
N HIS A 45 1.87 -10.62 8.59
CA HIS A 45 2.76 -11.44 7.80
C HIS A 45 2.65 -11.12 6.32
N ASP A 46 3.72 -11.41 5.60
CA ASP A 46 3.70 -11.53 4.16
C ASP A 46 3.13 -12.92 3.80
N ALA A 47 1.98 -12.96 3.13
CA ALA A 47 1.29 -14.18 2.74
C ALA A 47 2.09 -15.06 1.77
N ARG A 48 3.05 -14.46 1.03
CA ARG A 48 3.89 -15.22 0.08
C ARG A 48 5.06 -15.90 0.78
N THR A 49 5.75 -15.19 1.65
CA THR A 49 6.97 -15.68 2.30
C THR A 49 6.73 -16.28 3.68
N GLY A 50 5.57 -15.98 4.30
CA GLY A 50 5.28 -16.30 5.68
C GLY A 50 6.06 -15.46 6.69
N ALA A 51 6.85 -14.48 6.23
CA ALA A 51 7.65 -13.63 7.10
C ALA A 51 6.75 -12.78 7.99
N ARG A 52 6.93 -12.91 9.31
CA ARG A 52 6.13 -12.21 10.32
C ARG A 52 6.84 -10.97 10.85
N GLN A 53 6.06 -9.98 11.21
CA GLN A 53 6.56 -8.77 11.86
C GLN A 53 5.46 -8.13 12.71
N VAL A 54 5.89 -7.22 13.58
CA VAL A 54 5.01 -6.41 14.41
C VAL A 54 5.07 -4.98 13.90
N ILE A 55 3.91 -4.38 13.69
CA ILE A 55 3.74 -2.98 13.34
C ILE A 55 3.16 -2.26 14.55
N GLU A 56 3.92 -1.30 15.06
CA GLU A 56 3.50 -0.46 16.18
C GLU A 56 3.30 0.96 15.68
N GLY A 57 2.25 1.62 16.16
CA GLY A 57 1.91 2.95 15.74
C GLY A 57 1.11 3.72 16.77
N GLN A 58 1.13 5.03 16.64
CA GLN A 58 0.41 5.97 17.50
C GLN A 58 -0.36 6.94 16.62
N GLY A 59 -1.50 7.40 17.11
CA GLY A 59 -2.36 8.32 16.39
C GLY A 59 -3.56 8.73 17.23
N VAL A 60 -4.60 9.25 16.58
CA VAL A 60 -5.86 9.65 17.24
C VAL A 60 -6.95 8.56 17.21
N GLY A 61 -6.70 7.44 16.52
CA GLY A 61 -7.61 6.31 16.42
C GLY A 61 -7.01 5.17 15.61
N LEU A 62 -7.77 4.09 15.40
CA LEU A 62 -7.31 2.85 14.74
C LEU A 62 -6.59 3.09 13.40
N VAL A 63 -7.24 3.81 12.47
CA VAL A 63 -6.73 3.99 11.10
C VAL A 63 -5.46 4.84 11.11
N ASP A 64 -5.45 5.93 11.87
CA ASP A 64 -4.31 6.84 11.98
C ASP A 64 -3.11 6.15 12.65
N ALA A 65 -3.33 5.48 13.78
CA ALA A 65 -2.28 4.73 14.46
C ALA A 65 -1.68 3.63 13.57
N LEU A 66 -2.53 2.86 12.86
CA LEU A 66 -2.04 1.86 11.92
C LEU A 66 -1.29 2.49 10.76
N TRP A 67 -1.84 3.53 10.13
CA TRP A 67 -1.21 4.24 9.01
C TRP A 67 0.18 4.77 9.39
N ASN A 68 0.32 5.39 10.55
CA ASN A 68 1.60 5.88 11.03
C ASN A 68 2.58 4.74 11.29
N GLY A 69 2.12 3.62 11.86
CA GLY A 69 2.94 2.44 12.10
C GLY A 69 3.46 1.79 10.80
N VAL A 70 2.56 1.54 9.84
CA VAL A 70 2.93 0.95 8.54
C VAL A 70 3.85 1.87 7.75
N VAL A 71 3.56 3.18 7.68
CA VAL A 71 4.41 4.15 6.98
C VAL A 71 5.78 4.24 7.66
N SER A 72 5.84 4.32 8.99
CA SER A 72 7.13 4.33 9.72
C SER A 72 7.95 3.07 9.45
N ARG A 73 7.30 1.91 9.35
CA ARG A 73 7.97 0.63 9.12
C ARG A 73 8.56 0.50 7.72
N TYR A 74 7.86 0.99 6.70
CA TYR A 74 8.19 0.75 5.30
C TYR A 74 8.85 1.93 4.60
N SER A 75 8.63 3.17 5.05
CA SER A 75 9.06 4.36 4.31
C SER A 75 10.58 4.62 4.30
N SER A 76 11.35 3.89 5.10
CA SER A 76 12.82 3.88 5.01
C SER A 76 13.31 3.13 3.78
N GLU A 77 12.61 2.07 3.39
CA GLU A 77 12.88 1.26 2.21
C GLU A 77 12.08 1.72 0.99
N PHE A 78 10.88 2.25 1.21
CA PHE A 78 9.95 2.70 0.18
C PHE A 78 9.54 4.16 0.40
N PRO A 79 10.40 5.15 0.07
CA PRO A 79 10.14 6.55 0.35
C PRO A 79 8.85 7.11 -0.27
N SER A 80 8.32 6.48 -1.33
CA SER A 80 7.08 6.96 -1.96
C SER A 80 5.88 7.02 -1.00
N LEU A 81 5.88 6.20 0.06
CA LEU A 81 4.85 6.22 1.11
C LEU A 81 4.76 7.55 1.85
N LYS A 82 5.84 8.35 1.88
CA LYS A 82 5.83 9.69 2.51
C LYS A 82 5.10 10.74 1.66
N SER A 83 4.85 10.44 0.40
CA SER A 83 4.31 11.39 -0.59
C SER A 83 2.81 11.22 -0.84
N ILE A 84 2.19 10.23 -0.21
CA ILE A 84 0.77 9.91 -0.34
C ILE A 84 0.01 10.33 0.93
N ARG A 85 -1.29 10.61 0.81
CA ARG A 85 -2.14 11.02 1.93
C ARG A 85 -3.53 10.42 1.82
N ILE A 86 -4.14 10.11 2.97
CA ILE A 86 -5.55 9.75 3.03
C ILE A 86 -6.39 11.00 2.72
N VAL A 87 -7.34 10.89 1.79
CA VAL A 87 -8.25 11.99 1.41
C VAL A 87 -9.71 11.70 1.70
N ASP A 88 -10.07 10.44 1.88
CA ASP A 88 -11.42 10.02 2.24
C ASP A 88 -11.39 8.69 3.00
N PHE A 89 -12.32 8.54 3.93
CA PHE A 89 -12.55 7.32 4.69
C PHE A 89 -14.05 7.15 4.89
N ALA A 90 -14.62 6.16 4.22
CA ALA A 90 -16.05 5.92 4.22
C ALA A 90 -16.37 4.53 4.77
N ILE A 91 -17.43 4.44 5.57
CA ILE A 91 -17.99 3.18 6.05
C ILE A 91 -19.42 3.09 5.54
N LYS A 92 -19.74 1.99 4.86
CA LYS A 92 -21.11 1.70 4.41
C LYS A 92 -21.53 0.33 4.92
N ALA A 93 -22.62 0.31 5.68
CA ALA A 93 -23.25 -0.94 6.10
C ALA A 93 -23.90 -1.65 4.91
N ASN A 94 -23.76 -2.98 4.86
CA ASN A 94 -24.45 -3.86 3.92
C ASN A 94 -25.54 -4.62 4.67
N VAL A 95 -26.69 -3.97 4.82
CA VAL A 95 -27.78 -4.41 5.71
C VAL A 95 -28.31 -5.81 5.35
N ASP A 96 -28.24 -6.18 4.07
CA ASP A 96 -28.74 -7.47 3.57
C ASP A 96 -27.88 -8.67 3.98
N THR A 97 -26.70 -8.42 4.55
CA THR A 97 -25.77 -9.48 4.99
C THR A 97 -25.92 -9.87 6.46
N GLY A 98 -26.72 -9.15 7.24
CA GLY A 98 -26.99 -9.47 8.65
C GLY A 98 -27.77 -10.77 8.78
N ARG A 99 -27.30 -11.67 9.66
CA ARG A 99 -27.94 -12.98 9.88
C ARG A 99 -28.89 -12.96 11.07
N GLN A 100 -28.71 -11.99 11.96
CA GLN A 100 -29.53 -11.82 13.16
C GLN A 100 -30.67 -10.82 12.91
N ALA A 101 -31.74 -10.92 13.70
CA ALA A 101 -32.87 -10.00 13.62
C ALA A 101 -32.47 -8.53 13.86
N SER A 102 -31.52 -8.28 14.78
CA SER A 102 -30.96 -6.96 15.05
C SER A 102 -29.98 -6.48 13.97
N ARG A 103 -29.50 -7.38 13.10
CA ARG A 103 -28.50 -7.15 12.05
C ARG A 103 -27.19 -6.52 12.54
N THR A 104 -26.88 -6.62 13.83
CA THR A 104 -25.64 -6.09 14.43
C THR A 104 -24.38 -6.79 13.91
N ASP A 105 -24.54 -7.91 13.20
CA ASP A 105 -23.50 -8.71 12.56
C ASP A 105 -23.38 -8.48 11.05
N MET A 106 -24.10 -7.48 10.50
CA MET A 106 -24.03 -7.15 9.09
C MET A 106 -22.62 -6.71 8.69
N ALA A 107 -22.24 -7.01 7.46
CA ALA A 107 -20.97 -6.57 6.91
C ALA A 107 -20.92 -5.04 6.77
N ALA A 108 -19.77 -4.47 7.10
CA ALA A 108 -19.43 -3.10 6.79
C ALA A 108 -18.35 -3.08 5.70
N MET A 109 -18.65 -2.37 4.61
CA MET A 109 -17.68 -2.01 3.59
C MET A 109 -16.94 -0.77 4.07
N VAL A 110 -15.64 -0.89 4.27
CA VAL A 110 -14.75 0.24 4.50
C VAL A 110 -14.10 0.59 3.18
N THR A 111 -14.10 1.87 2.83
CA THR A 111 -13.40 2.42 1.66
C THR A 111 -12.42 3.49 2.11
N LEU A 112 -11.13 3.28 1.84
CA LEU A 112 -10.06 4.23 2.05
C LEU A 112 -9.65 4.82 0.70
N ARG A 113 -9.59 6.16 0.59
CA ARG A 113 -9.02 6.82 -0.60
C ARG A 113 -7.70 7.50 -0.26
N ILE A 114 -6.71 7.24 -1.10
CA ILE A 114 -5.38 7.80 -1.00
C ILE A 114 -5.13 8.69 -2.22
N ALA A 115 -4.66 9.91 -2.01
CA ALA A 115 -4.15 10.76 -3.07
C ALA A 115 -2.63 10.80 -3.06
N ASN A 116 -2.03 10.81 -4.24
CA ASN A 116 -0.60 11.11 -4.40
C ASN A 116 -0.36 12.63 -4.54
N THR A 117 0.89 13.01 -4.77
CA THR A 117 1.30 14.42 -4.96
C THR A 117 0.73 15.07 -6.22
N SER A 118 0.38 14.29 -7.26
CA SER A 118 -0.27 14.81 -8.47
C SER A 118 -1.79 14.93 -8.35
N GLY A 119 -2.36 14.61 -7.18
CA GLY A 119 -3.80 14.68 -6.92
C GLY A 119 -4.58 13.49 -7.47
N LYS A 120 -3.91 12.45 -7.98
CA LYS A 120 -4.56 11.23 -8.43
C LYS A 120 -4.98 10.38 -7.23
N GLU A 121 -6.22 9.92 -7.26
CA GLU A 121 -6.81 9.15 -6.16
C GLU A 121 -6.90 7.65 -6.46
N PHE A 122 -6.64 6.85 -5.41
CA PHE A 122 -6.69 5.40 -5.40
C PHE A 122 -7.61 4.95 -4.28
N ALA A 123 -8.58 4.09 -4.60
CA ALA A 123 -9.53 3.55 -3.63
C ALA A 123 -9.17 2.11 -3.26
N PHE A 124 -9.25 1.81 -1.97
CA PHE A 124 -9.03 0.51 -1.35
C PHE A 124 -10.26 0.18 -0.54
N SER A 125 -10.80 -1.02 -0.69
CA SER A 125 -12.06 -1.36 -0.02
C SER A 125 -12.07 -2.80 0.42
N HIS A 126 -12.57 -3.00 1.64
CA HIS A 126 -12.70 -4.31 2.24
C HIS A 126 -14.04 -4.41 2.96
N SER A 127 -14.67 -5.57 2.87
CA SER A 127 -15.97 -5.84 3.50
C SER A 127 -15.87 -7.04 4.43
N SER A 128 -16.32 -6.85 5.67
CA SER A 128 -16.46 -7.91 6.65
C SER A 128 -17.45 -7.50 7.75
N PRO A 129 -17.95 -8.45 8.57
CA PRO A 129 -18.75 -8.14 9.75
C PRO A 129 -18.06 -7.28 10.81
N SER A 130 -16.75 -7.06 10.71
CA SER A 130 -15.97 -6.23 11.63
C SER A 130 -15.48 -4.97 10.90
N ILE A 131 -15.96 -3.82 11.35
CA ILE A 131 -15.51 -2.51 10.83
C ILE A 131 -14.00 -2.39 10.99
N THR A 132 -13.47 -2.73 12.16
CA THR A 132 -12.04 -2.59 12.46
C THR A 132 -11.19 -3.51 11.60
N ARG A 133 -11.59 -4.76 11.38
CA ARG A 133 -10.90 -5.69 10.47
C ARG A 133 -10.89 -5.15 9.04
N SER A 134 -12.03 -4.65 8.56
CA SER A 134 -12.13 -4.04 7.24
C SER A 134 -11.25 -2.79 7.10
N SER A 135 -11.14 -1.98 8.15
CA SER A 135 -10.24 -0.83 8.19
C SER A 135 -8.77 -1.23 8.12
N VAL A 136 -8.36 -2.23 8.92
CA VAL A 136 -6.98 -2.75 8.89
C VAL A 136 -6.63 -3.27 7.51
N ALA A 137 -7.49 -4.10 6.91
CA ALA A 137 -7.28 -4.64 5.57
C ALA A 137 -7.16 -3.53 4.51
N ALA A 138 -8.07 -2.54 4.52
CA ALA A 138 -8.01 -1.44 3.56
C ALA A 138 -6.72 -0.60 3.66
N VAL A 139 -6.17 -0.42 4.87
CA VAL A 139 -4.88 0.26 5.08
C VAL A 139 -3.72 -0.61 4.55
N LEU A 140 -3.69 -1.90 4.87
CA LEU A 140 -2.65 -2.81 4.39
C LEU A 140 -2.65 -2.91 2.86
N ASP A 141 -3.83 -3.07 2.24
CA ASP A 141 -3.98 -3.10 0.78
C ASP A 141 -3.46 -1.81 0.12
N ALA A 142 -3.65 -0.66 0.78
CA ALA A 142 -3.15 0.62 0.29
C ALA A 142 -1.61 0.65 0.31
N VAL A 143 -1.01 0.30 1.44
CA VAL A 143 0.46 0.26 1.59
C VAL A 143 1.08 -0.73 0.62
N GLU A 144 0.52 -1.93 0.54
CA GLU A 144 0.94 -3.00 -0.38
C GLU A 144 1.00 -2.50 -1.82
N PHE A 145 -0.05 -1.83 -2.29
CA PHE A 145 -0.10 -1.28 -3.63
C PHE A 145 1.04 -0.31 -3.93
N PHE A 146 1.32 0.62 -3.02
CA PHE A 146 2.38 1.62 -3.23
C PHE A 146 3.79 1.03 -3.10
N VAL A 147 4.01 0.14 -2.14
CA VAL A 147 5.28 -0.59 -1.99
C VAL A 147 5.57 -1.42 -3.25
N ASN A 148 4.60 -2.18 -3.73
CA ASN A 148 4.78 -3.01 -4.92
C ASN A 148 4.94 -2.16 -6.19
N SER A 149 4.24 -1.03 -6.29
CA SER A 149 4.43 -0.07 -7.40
C SER A 149 5.85 0.49 -7.43
N GLU A 150 6.42 0.82 -6.26
CA GLU A 150 7.80 1.29 -6.16
C GLU A 150 8.82 0.19 -6.48
N SER A 151 8.63 -1.02 -5.95
CA SER A 151 9.47 -2.18 -6.28
C SER A 151 9.49 -2.46 -7.78
N ALA A 152 8.32 -2.43 -8.43
CA ALA A 152 8.21 -2.60 -9.88
C ALA A 152 8.92 -1.47 -10.65
N TYR A 153 8.83 -0.23 -10.15
CA TYR A 153 9.52 0.91 -10.74
C TYR A 153 11.04 0.72 -10.70
N ILE A 154 11.59 0.32 -9.55
CA ILE A 154 13.02 0.06 -9.37
C ILE A 154 13.48 -1.06 -10.31
N ALA A 155 12.73 -2.17 -10.38
CA ALA A 155 13.04 -3.30 -11.26
C ALA A 155 13.08 -2.89 -12.74
N LEU A 156 12.04 -2.18 -13.21
CA LEU A 156 11.99 -1.66 -14.58
C LEU A 156 13.09 -0.66 -14.88
N TYR A 157 13.43 0.21 -13.92
CA TYR A 157 14.50 1.18 -14.10
C TYR A 157 15.85 0.49 -14.28
N LYS A 158 16.17 -0.52 -13.45
CA LYS A 158 17.37 -1.35 -13.61
C LYS A 158 17.38 -2.07 -14.98
N ALA A 159 16.25 -2.65 -15.39
CA ALA A 159 16.11 -3.30 -16.69
C ALA A 159 16.31 -2.32 -17.86
N LEU A 160 15.82 -1.08 -17.74
CA LEU A 160 16.03 -0.01 -18.72
C LEU A 160 17.51 0.38 -18.84
N GLN A 161 18.22 0.54 -17.73
CA GLN A 161 19.66 0.86 -17.75
C GLN A 161 20.45 -0.24 -18.45
N HIS A 162 20.14 -1.50 -18.14
CA HIS A 162 20.77 -2.65 -18.80
C HIS A 162 20.44 -2.71 -20.30
N ALA A 163 19.20 -2.46 -20.70
CA ALA A 163 18.80 -2.42 -22.12
C ALA A 163 19.52 -1.30 -22.90
N ARG A 164 19.72 -0.13 -22.27
CA ARG A 164 20.49 0.99 -22.84
C ARG A 164 21.96 0.62 -23.03
N ALA A 165 22.59 0.01 -22.03
CA ALA A 165 23.98 -0.46 -22.12
C ALA A 165 24.18 -1.50 -23.24
N GLN A 166 23.13 -2.28 -23.56
CA GLN A 166 23.15 -3.30 -24.61
C GLN A 166 22.59 -2.83 -25.96
N ASN A 167 22.24 -1.55 -26.13
CA ASN A 167 21.63 -0.99 -27.35
C ASN A 167 20.38 -1.73 -27.84
N ARG A 168 19.57 -2.30 -26.93
CA ARG A 168 18.30 -2.97 -27.27
C ARG A 168 17.15 -1.96 -27.39
N VAL A 169 17.03 -1.31 -28.54
CA VAL A 169 16.10 -0.19 -28.79
C VAL A 169 14.64 -0.53 -28.43
N ASP A 170 14.15 -1.70 -28.81
CA ASP A 170 12.76 -2.11 -28.53
C ASP A 170 12.48 -2.24 -27.04
N SER A 171 13.43 -2.82 -26.29
CA SER A 171 13.33 -2.94 -24.83
C SER A 171 13.37 -1.57 -24.16
N VAL A 172 14.18 -0.64 -24.65
CA VAL A 172 14.24 0.73 -24.14
C VAL A 172 12.90 1.43 -24.30
N ALA A 173 12.28 1.34 -25.48
CA ALA A 173 10.96 1.92 -25.72
C ALA A 173 9.90 1.32 -24.80
N ARG A 174 9.86 -0.02 -24.70
CA ARG A 174 8.91 -0.74 -23.83
C ARG A 174 9.03 -0.34 -22.37
N TYR A 175 10.24 -0.41 -21.79
CA TYR A 175 10.45 -0.10 -20.38
C TYR A 175 10.20 1.38 -20.07
N THR A 176 10.51 2.29 -21.00
CA THR A 176 10.19 3.71 -20.85
C THR A 176 8.67 3.93 -20.74
N SER A 177 7.89 3.27 -21.60
CA SER A 177 6.43 3.34 -21.54
C SER A 177 5.87 2.77 -20.23
N GLN A 178 6.42 1.64 -19.76
CA GLN A 178 5.96 1.02 -18.51
C GLN A 178 6.29 1.89 -17.27
N LEU A 179 7.48 2.49 -17.24
CA LEU A 179 7.86 3.44 -16.17
C LEU A 179 6.93 4.65 -16.13
N ALA A 180 6.54 5.19 -17.30
CA ALA A 180 5.60 6.32 -17.37
C ALA A 180 4.27 5.98 -16.70
N THR A 181 3.75 4.75 -16.92
CA THR A 181 2.54 4.26 -16.24
C THR A 181 2.70 4.21 -14.72
N LEU A 182 3.84 3.73 -14.21
CA LEU A 182 4.07 3.63 -12.76
C LEU A 182 4.21 5.00 -12.09
N VAL A 183 4.80 6.00 -12.75
CA VAL A 183 4.92 7.37 -12.22
C VAL A 183 3.54 8.00 -11.97
N GLU A 184 2.49 7.52 -12.62
CA GLU A 184 1.13 7.96 -12.29
C GLU A 184 0.68 7.52 -10.89
N ALA A 185 1.28 6.47 -10.32
CA ALA A 185 0.97 6.00 -8.97
C ALA A 185 1.49 6.99 -7.92
N THR A 186 2.74 7.44 -8.05
CA THR A 186 3.40 8.30 -7.06
C THR A 186 4.66 8.97 -7.64
N SER A 187 5.20 9.95 -6.91
CA SER A 187 6.48 10.58 -7.25
C SER A 187 7.64 9.72 -6.74
N TYR A 188 8.44 9.19 -7.68
CA TYR A 188 9.64 8.42 -7.37
C TYR A 188 10.92 9.28 -7.38
N SER A 189 10.82 10.60 -7.24
CA SER A 189 11.99 11.48 -7.30
C SER A 189 13.06 11.13 -6.26
N GLU A 190 12.66 10.84 -5.02
CA GLU A 190 13.59 10.42 -3.96
C GLU A 190 14.23 9.06 -4.28
N VAL A 191 13.44 8.12 -4.80
CA VAL A 191 13.91 6.79 -5.23
C VAL A 191 14.94 6.90 -6.35
N ILE A 192 14.70 7.75 -7.35
CA ILE A 192 15.64 8.00 -8.46
C ILE A 192 16.97 8.53 -7.93
N GLU A 193 16.93 9.46 -6.98
CA GLU A 193 18.15 9.99 -6.35
C GLU A 193 18.90 8.94 -5.55
N GLN A 194 18.21 8.06 -4.82
CA GLN A 194 18.83 6.94 -4.10
C GLN A 194 19.46 5.92 -5.05
N ILE A 195 18.82 5.60 -6.17
CA ILE A 195 19.40 4.72 -7.21
C ILE A 195 20.66 5.36 -7.78
N ARG A 196 20.65 6.66 -8.10
CA ARG A 196 21.82 7.38 -8.63
C ARG A 196 23.00 7.38 -7.67
N LYS A 197 22.74 7.40 -6.36
CA LYS A 197 23.75 7.32 -5.29
C LYS A 197 24.23 5.88 -5.00
N GLY A 198 23.66 4.86 -5.65
CA GLY A 198 24.00 3.46 -5.43
C GLY A 198 23.48 2.89 -4.11
N GLU A 199 22.53 3.56 -3.45
CA GLU A 199 22.01 3.17 -2.13
C GLU A 199 21.05 1.97 -2.21
N LEU A 200 20.49 1.72 -3.39
CA LEU A 200 19.52 0.64 -3.68
C LEU A 200 20.10 -0.53 -4.50
N ASP A 201 21.43 -0.55 -4.72
CA ASP A 201 22.12 -1.60 -5.48
C ASP A 201 22.56 -2.81 -4.62
N LYS A 202 22.35 -2.75 -3.29
CA LYS A 202 22.76 -3.80 -2.34
C LYS A 202 21.64 -4.76 -1.92
N LYS A 203 20.48 -4.70 -2.56
CA LYS A 203 19.34 -5.58 -2.30
C LYS A 203 19.05 -6.44 -3.51
#